data_AF-A0A7S0J1X8-F1
#
_entry.id   AF-A0A7S0J1X8-F1
#
_cell.length_a   1.000
_cell.length_b   1.000
_cell.length_c   1.000
_cell.angle_alpha   90.00
_cell.angle_beta   90.00
_cell.angle_gamma   90.00
#
_symmetry.space_group_name_H-M   'P 1'
#
loop_
_entity.id
_entity.type
_entity.pdbx_description
1 polymer ?
#
loop_
_entity_poly.entity_id
_entity_poly.type
_entity_poly.pdbx_seq_one_letter_code
_entity_poly.pdbx_strand_id
1 'polypeptide(L)'
;MPVHFSNPDVLWKTQHPYTARPPPRLLSTAHVRIRFRQAHLNSSSAALCHCSWARFGQGAFKIALRALYATKLRHLRVPEETHDERIASSFKQWGKPTDSTFRFLEARLRSLAPDSAQQPKAERFYMIGDNPASDMEGVRRANIFHRTAALPEKSTSWAGILVRTGVFKDGDETNLAEVVTDGVAGAVEYVLKKEGKA
;
A
#
# COMPACT_ATOMS: atom_id res chain seq x y z
N MET A 1 -7.11 -22.62 5.59
CA MET A 1 -6.15 -21.90 6.45
C MET A 1 -5.90 -20.54 5.83
N PRO A 2 -6.18 -19.42 6.52
CA PRO A 2 -5.94 -18.09 5.97
C PRO A 2 -4.44 -17.75 5.96
N VAL A 3 -3.98 -17.18 4.86
CA VAL A 3 -2.61 -16.68 4.65
C VAL A 3 -2.64 -15.15 4.62
N HIS A 4 -1.77 -14.55 5.42
CA HIS A 4 -1.67 -13.10 5.55
C HIS A 4 -0.35 -12.58 4.98
N PHE A 5 -0.42 -11.47 4.23
CA PHE A 5 0.73 -10.76 3.69
C PHE A 5 0.76 -9.32 4.19
N SER A 6 1.92 -8.85 4.63
CA SER A 6 2.15 -7.46 5.06
C SER A 6 3.54 -7.01 4.65
N ASN A 7 3.66 -5.77 4.16
CA ASN A 7 4.94 -5.10 4.03
C ASN A 7 5.28 -4.40 5.36
N PRO A 8 6.35 -4.79 6.09
CA PRO A 8 6.65 -4.23 7.39
C PRO A 8 7.60 -3.02 7.26
N ASP A 9 7.05 -1.81 7.37
CA ASP A 9 7.85 -0.69 7.90
C ASP A 9 7.99 -0.83 9.42
N VAL A 10 9.12 -0.38 9.97
CA VAL A 10 9.52 -0.59 11.38
C VAL A 10 8.45 -0.10 12.37
N LEU A 11 7.65 0.90 11.99
CA LEU A 11 6.58 1.50 12.80
C LEU A 11 5.22 0.76 12.72
N TRP A 12 5.01 -0.13 11.74
CA TRP A 12 3.78 -0.94 11.62
C TRP A 12 3.58 -1.89 12.82
N LYS A 13 4.68 -2.26 13.50
CA LYS A 13 4.69 -3.27 14.55
C LYS A 13 4.09 -2.83 15.88
N THR A 14 3.98 -1.52 16.15
CA THR A 14 3.65 -1.02 17.49
C THR A 14 2.27 -0.38 17.59
N GLN A 15 1.73 0.18 16.49
CA GLN A 15 0.51 1.01 16.54
C GLN A 15 -0.68 0.48 15.73
N HIS A 16 -0.52 -0.61 14.97
CA HIS A 16 -1.64 -1.18 14.23
C HIS A 16 -2.54 -2.01 15.17
N PRO A 17 -3.89 -1.96 15.06
CA PRO A 17 -4.84 -2.63 15.98
C PRO A 17 -4.73 -4.16 16.09
N TYR A 18 -3.78 -4.79 15.40
CA TYR A 18 -3.49 -6.23 15.47
C TYR A 18 -2.30 -6.59 16.37
N THR A 19 -1.77 -5.64 17.15
CA THR A 19 -0.84 -5.92 18.26
C THR A 19 -1.56 -6.40 19.52
N ALA A 20 -2.89 -6.25 19.59
CA ALA A 20 -3.69 -6.76 20.70
C ALA A 20 -3.87 -8.28 20.60
N ARG A 21 -3.77 -8.94 21.77
CA ARG A 21 -3.69 -10.39 22.03
C ARG A 21 -4.64 -11.25 21.18
N PRO A 22 -4.26 -12.50 20.84
CA PRO A 22 -5.19 -13.42 20.18
C PRO A 22 -6.43 -13.64 21.06
N PRO A 23 -7.65 -13.73 20.46
CA PRO A 23 -8.87 -14.00 21.21
C PRO A 23 -8.80 -15.37 21.91
N PRO A 24 -9.54 -15.57 23.01
CA PRO A 24 -9.52 -16.81 23.75
C PRO A 24 -10.04 -17.97 22.89
N ARG A 25 -9.40 -19.13 23.10
CA ARG A 25 -9.47 -20.36 22.31
C ARG A 25 -10.90 -20.74 21.89
N LEU A 26 -11.15 -20.73 20.58
CA LEU A 26 -12.20 -21.49 19.91
C LEU A 26 -11.63 -22.00 18.58
N LEU A 27 -11.48 -23.32 18.48
CA LEU A 27 -11.04 -24.13 17.32
C LEU A 27 -9.75 -23.68 16.63
N SER A 28 -8.73 -24.54 16.64
CA SER A 28 -7.39 -24.31 16.10
C SER A 28 -7.40 -24.09 14.57
N THR A 29 -7.73 -22.89 14.12
CA THR A 29 -7.45 -22.45 12.76
C THR A 29 -5.95 -22.15 12.69
N ALA A 30 -5.16 -23.02 12.06
CA ALA A 30 -3.76 -22.70 11.81
C ALA A 30 -3.68 -21.55 10.78
N HIS A 31 -2.97 -20.48 11.14
CA HIS A 31 -2.75 -19.31 10.30
C HIS A 31 -1.30 -19.31 9.84
N VAL A 32 -1.07 -19.17 8.54
CA VAL A 32 0.30 -19.01 8.01
C VAL A 32 0.55 -17.52 7.79
N ARG A 33 1.53 -16.97 8.53
CA ARG A 33 1.94 -15.57 8.41
C ARG A 33 3.28 -15.49 7.70
N ILE A 34 3.29 -14.93 6.49
CA ILE A 34 4.51 -14.74 5.69
C ILE A 34 4.88 -13.26 5.73
N ARG A 35 6.09 -12.96 6.21
CA ARG A 35 6.63 -11.60 6.28
C ARG A 35 7.72 -11.43 5.23
N PHE A 36 7.57 -10.43 4.38
CA PHE A 36 8.64 -9.98 3.48
C PHE A 36 9.45 -8.94 4.21
N ARG A 37 10.78 -9.10 4.26
CA ARG A 37 11.68 -8.03 4.69
C ARG A 37 12.39 -7.54 3.44
N GLN A 38 12.28 -6.26 3.11
CA GLN A 38 13.13 -5.67 2.10
C GLN A 38 14.55 -5.67 2.69
N ALA A 39 15.45 -6.46 2.10
CA ALA A 39 16.82 -6.53 2.54
C ALA A 39 17.49 -5.20 2.18
N HIS A 40 17.79 -4.38 3.19
CA HIS A 40 18.79 -3.32 3.05
C HIS A 40 20.15 -4.01 2.95
N LEU A 41 20.71 -4.06 1.75
CA LEU A 41 22.12 -4.37 1.56
C LEU A 41 22.91 -3.18 2.09
N ASN A 42 23.56 -3.32 3.24
CA ASN A 42 24.62 -2.41 3.66
C ASN A 42 25.81 -2.67 2.73
N SER A 43 25.93 -1.92 1.63
CA SER A 43 27.13 -1.97 0.79
C SER A 43 28.18 -1.03 1.36
N SER A 44 29.08 -1.57 2.18
CA SER A 44 30.45 -1.06 2.22
C SER A 44 31.21 -1.75 1.07
N SER A 45 31.85 -0.94 0.23
CA SER A 45 32.56 -1.30 -1.00
C SER A 45 31.72 -1.28 -2.28
N ALA A 46 32.16 -0.38 -3.17
CA ALA A 46 31.53 0.00 -4.41
C ALA A 46 31.76 -1.04 -5.51
N ALA A 47 30.66 -1.64 -5.95
CA ALA A 47 30.42 -1.93 -7.35
C ALA A 47 28.94 -1.61 -7.57
N LEU A 48 28.66 -0.44 -8.14
CA LEU A 48 27.30 0.00 -8.49
C LEU A 48 26.79 -0.91 -9.62
N CYS A 49 26.33 -2.12 -9.25
CA CYS A 49 25.34 -2.83 -10.03
C CYS A 49 24.08 -1.98 -10.02
N HIS A 50 23.98 -1.09 -11.00
CA HIS A 50 22.72 -0.46 -11.38
C HIS A 50 21.79 -1.60 -11.80
N CYS A 51 21.00 -2.10 -10.86
CA CYS A 51 19.92 -3.01 -11.17
C CYS A 51 18.81 -2.16 -11.81
N SER A 52 18.96 -1.87 -13.11
CA SER A 52 18.09 -1.02 -13.92
C SER A 52 16.71 -1.63 -14.19
N TRP A 53 16.36 -2.72 -13.51
CA TRP A 53 15.17 -3.51 -13.78
C TRP A 53 14.31 -3.62 -12.51
N ALA A 54 13.02 -3.35 -12.67
CA ALA A 54 12.03 -3.55 -11.62
C ALA A 54 12.08 -5.01 -11.14
N ARG A 55 12.15 -5.20 -9.82
CA ARG A 55 12.24 -6.52 -9.21
C ARG A 55 10.86 -7.02 -8.81
N PHE A 56 10.68 -8.34 -8.86
CA PHE A 56 9.46 -8.95 -8.32
C PHE A 56 9.39 -8.77 -6.80
N GLY A 57 8.33 -8.09 -6.35
CA GLY A 57 8.00 -7.94 -4.94
C GLY A 57 6.96 -8.95 -4.46
N GLN A 58 6.36 -8.65 -3.30
CA GLN A 58 5.30 -9.45 -2.68
C GLN A 58 4.12 -9.77 -3.62
N GLY A 59 3.83 -8.90 -4.59
CA GLY A 59 2.76 -9.11 -5.58
C GLY A 59 2.98 -10.36 -6.43
N ALA A 60 4.21 -10.58 -6.91
CA ALA A 60 4.56 -11.76 -7.71
C ALA A 60 4.46 -13.05 -6.88
N PHE A 61 4.94 -13.02 -5.63
CA PHE A 61 4.79 -14.15 -4.71
C PHE A 61 3.32 -14.51 -4.45
N LYS A 62 2.48 -13.50 -4.24
CA LYS A 62 1.02 -13.69 -4.06
C LYS A 62 0.41 -14.39 -5.29
N ILE A 63 0.81 -14.01 -6.50
CA ILE A 63 0.33 -14.63 -7.74
C ILE A 63 0.78 -16.10 -7.80
N ALA A 64 2.07 -16.37 -7.57
CA ALA A 64 2.61 -17.73 -7.57
C ALA A 64 1.89 -18.63 -6.55
N LEU A 65 1.69 -18.13 -5.32
CA LEU A 65 1.02 -18.90 -4.27
C LEU A 65 -0.47 -19.14 -4.58
N ARG A 66 -1.15 -18.20 -5.22
CA ARG A 66 -2.53 -18.40 -5.72
C ARG A 66 -2.59 -19.48 -6.79
N ALA A 67 -1.65 -19.47 -7.74
CA ALA A 67 -1.57 -20.49 -8.79
C ALA A 67 -1.34 -21.89 -8.20
N LEU A 68 -0.43 -22.01 -7.22
CA LEU A 68 -0.18 -23.27 -6.52
C LEU A 68 -1.43 -23.74 -5.75
N TYR A 69 -2.12 -22.84 -5.07
CA TYR A 69 -3.34 -23.19 -4.32
C TYR A 69 -4.46 -23.63 -5.26
N ALA A 70 -4.70 -22.92 -6.36
CA ALA A 70 -5.66 -23.32 -7.40
C ALA A 70 -5.34 -24.71 -7.99
N THR A 71 -4.06 -24.95 -8.30
CA THR A 71 -3.58 -26.27 -8.77
C THR A 71 -3.87 -27.36 -7.75
N LYS A 72 -3.67 -27.08 -6.46
CA LYS A 72 -3.98 -28.04 -5.39
C LYS A 72 -5.48 -28.31 -5.26
N LEU A 73 -6.33 -27.30 -5.39
CA LEU A 73 -7.80 -27.47 -5.37
C LEU A 73 -8.28 -28.35 -6.52
N ARG A 74 -7.75 -28.14 -7.74
CA ARG A 74 -8.00 -29.01 -8.90
C ARG A 74 -7.59 -30.46 -8.63
N HIS A 75 -6.38 -30.67 -8.08
CA HIS A 75 -5.90 -32.01 -7.76
C HIS A 75 -6.75 -32.72 -6.69
N LEU A 76 -7.29 -31.97 -5.73
CA LEU A 76 -8.21 -32.50 -4.71
C LEU A 76 -9.65 -32.69 -5.21
N ARG A 77 -9.93 -32.46 -6.51
CA ARG A 77 -11.26 -32.54 -7.12
C ARG A 77 -12.31 -31.68 -6.42
N VAL A 78 -11.88 -30.53 -5.89
CA VAL A 78 -12.81 -29.52 -5.37
C VAL A 78 -13.57 -28.91 -6.55
N PRO A 79 -14.90 -28.71 -6.48
CA PRO A 79 -15.67 -28.13 -7.57
C PRO A 79 -15.14 -26.75 -7.98
N GLU A 80 -14.90 -26.55 -9.28
CA GLU A 80 -14.20 -25.39 -9.85
C GLU A 80 -14.93 -24.07 -9.55
N GLU A 81 -16.26 -24.11 -9.50
CA GLU A 81 -17.12 -22.99 -9.13
C GLU A 81 -16.85 -22.44 -7.72
N THR A 82 -16.24 -23.23 -6.84
CA THR A 82 -15.90 -22.80 -5.47
C THR A 82 -14.46 -22.28 -5.34
N HIS A 83 -13.65 -22.35 -6.40
CA HIS A 83 -12.21 -22.04 -6.30
C HIS A 83 -11.99 -20.57 -5.99
N ASP A 84 -12.70 -19.66 -6.67
CA ASP A 84 -12.52 -18.22 -6.49
C ASP A 84 -12.89 -17.77 -5.07
N GLU A 85 -14.02 -18.24 -4.54
CA GLU A 85 -14.44 -17.95 -3.17
C GLU A 85 -13.45 -18.50 -2.14
N ARG A 86 -12.94 -19.72 -2.35
CA ARG A 86 -11.92 -20.34 -1.48
C ARG A 86 -10.60 -19.60 -1.53
N ILE A 87 -10.17 -19.15 -2.70
CA ILE A 87 -8.96 -18.33 -2.87
C ILE A 87 -9.17 -16.96 -2.21
N ALA A 88 -10.31 -16.31 -2.43
CA ALA A 88 -10.61 -15.01 -1.85
C ALA A 88 -10.65 -15.05 -0.31
N SER A 89 -11.31 -16.06 0.26
CA SER A 89 -11.40 -16.25 1.71
C SER A 89 -10.09 -16.70 2.36
N SER A 90 -9.21 -17.38 1.62
CA SER A 90 -7.93 -17.89 2.15
C SER A 90 -6.80 -16.86 2.11
N PHE A 91 -6.92 -15.78 1.34
CA PHE A 91 -5.83 -14.81 1.15
C PHE A 91 -6.24 -13.41 1.62
N LYS A 92 -5.56 -12.89 2.65
CA LYS A 92 -5.75 -11.51 3.10
C LYS A 92 -4.46 -10.70 2.89
N GLN A 93 -4.52 -9.74 1.97
CA GLN A 93 -3.42 -8.81 1.68
C GLN A 93 -3.56 -7.53 2.50
N TRP A 94 -2.43 -7.06 3.03
CA TRP A 94 -2.28 -5.74 3.64
C TRP A 94 -1.18 -4.95 2.92
N GLY A 95 -1.31 -3.62 2.95
CA GLY A 95 -0.42 -2.68 2.28
C GLY A 95 -1.09 -2.04 1.05
N LYS A 96 -0.47 -1.00 0.49
CA LYS A 96 -0.98 -0.34 -0.72
C LYS A 96 -1.32 -1.37 -1.81
N PRO A 97 -2.44 -1.24 -2.53
CA PRO A 97 -3.41 -0.12 -2.52
C PRO A 97 -4.63 -0.34 -1.59
N THR A 98 -4.50 -1.06 -0.46
CA THR A 98 -5.67 -1.33 0.40
C THR A 98 -6.12 -0.11 1.21
N ASP A 99 -7.44 0.08 1.32
CA ASP A 99 -8.10 1.15 2.11
C ASP A 99 -7.59 1.24 3.56
N SER A 100 -7.45 0.09 4.22
CA SER A 100 -6.96 0.01 5.60
C SER A 100 -5.59 0.66 5.81
N THR A 101 -4.73 0.64 4.77
CA THR A 101 -3.44 1.31 4.79
C THR A 101 -3.59 2.82 4.73
N PHE A 102 -4.47 3.34 3.87
CA PHE A 102 -4.71 4.78 3.75
C PHE A 102 -5.38 5.33 5.02
N ARG A 103 -6.39 4.65 5.56
CA ARG A 103 -7.02 5.04 6.84
C ARG A 103 -6.01 5.11 8.00
N PHE A 104 -5.09 4.14 8.06
CA PHE A 104 -4.01 4.15 9.04
C PHE A 104 -3.06 5.35 8.83
N LEU A 105 -2.68 5.62 7.58
CA LEU A 105 -1.83 6.76 7.24
C LEU A 105 -2.47 8.10 7.62
N GLU A 106 -3.76 8.28 7.32
CA GLU A 106 -4.48 9.51 7.69
C GLU A 106 -4.50 9.72 9.20
N ALA A 107 -4.86 8.69 9.97
CA ALA A 107 -4.85 8.76 11.42
C ALA A 107 -3.45 9.10 11.96
N ARG A 108 -2.41 8.51 11.37
CA ARG A 108 -1.04 8.78 11.78
C ARG A 108 -0.58 10.19 11.41
N LEU A 109 -0.86 10.66 10.20
CA LEU A 109 -0.50 12.00 9.75
C LEU A 109 -1.23 13.07 10.57
N ARG A 110 -2.51 12.87 10.90
CA ARG A 110 -3.26 13.73 11.83
C ARG A 110 -2.61 13.78 13.22
N SER A 111 -2.10 12.65 13.73
CA SER A 111 -1.40 12.63 15.02
C SER A 111 -0.02 13.32 15.02
N LEU A 112 0.55 13.54 13.83
CA LEU A 112 1.84 14.21 13.66
C LEU A 112 1.67 15.68 13.29
N ALA A 113 0.46 16.09 12.91
CA ALA A 113 0.16 17.49 12.66
C ALA A 113 0.33 18.26 13.99
N PRO A 114 1.01 19.41 13.99
CA PRO A 114 1.07 20.25 15.18
C PRO A 114 -0.35 20.62 15.61
N ASP A 115 -0.57 20.72 16.94
CA ASP A 115 -1.85 21.13 17.53
C ASP A 115 -2.20 22.56 17.12
N SER A 116 -2.67 22.75 15.89
CA SER A 116 -3.29 23.99 15.47
C SER A 116 -4.68 24.03 16.10
N ALA A 117 -4.94 25.06 16.89
CA ALA A 117 -6.20 25.28 17.62
C ALA A 117 -7.47 25.30 16.75
N GLN A 118 -7.33 25.19 15.42
CA GLN A 118 -8.39 24.90 14.47
C GLN A 118 -7.95 23.73 13.57
N GLN A 119 -8.74 22.65 13.57
CA GLN A 119 -8.60 21.62 12.54
C GLN A 119 -9.10 22.19 11.21
N PRO A 120 -8.35 22.02 10.10
CA PRO A 120 -8.73 22.59 8.82
C PRO A 120 -10.05 22.00 8.31
N LYS A 121 -10.87 22.83 7.67
CA LYS A 121 -12.15 22.43 7.05
C LYS A 121 -11.98 21.41 5.91
N ALA A 122 -10.80 21.40 5.29
CA ALA A 122 -10.41 20.44 4.26
C ALA A 122 -8.96 20.00 4.48
N GLU A 123 -8.70 18.70 4.39
CA GLU A 123 -7.38 18.10 4.52
C GLU A 123 -6.91 17.61 3.14
N ARG A 124 -5.68 17.97 2.76
CA ARG A 124 -5.06 17.50 1.53
C ARG A 124 -3.79 16.72 1.85
N PHE A 125 -3.73 15.47 1.42
CA PHE A 125 -2.57 14.59 1.54
C PHE A 125 -1.91 14.40 0.18
N TYR A 126 -0.58 14.32 0.18
CA TYR A 126 0.22 14.07 -1.01
C TYR A 126 0.90 12.71 -0.91
N MET A 127 0.60 11.82 -1.84
CA MET A 127 1.25 10.51 -1.97
C MET A 127 2.30 10.59 -3.06
N ILE A 128 3.58 10.55 -2.68
CA ILE A 128 4.71 10.52 -3.61
C ILE A 128 5.14 9.05 -3.78
N GLY A 129 5.17 8.56 -5.01
CA GLY A 129 5.51 7.17 -5.29
C GLY A 129 5.99 6.95 -6.71
N ASP A 130 6.53 5.77 -6.99
CA ASP A 130 7.14 5.40 -8.27
C ASP A 130 6.35 4.30 -8.99
N ASN A 131 5.28 3.77 -8.38
CA ASN A 131 4.51 2.65 -8.94
C ASN A 131 3.04 3.03 -9.19
N PRO A 132 2.64 3.21 -10.47
CA PRO A 132 1.25 3.57 -10.81
C PRO A 132 0.22 2.55 -10.29
N ALA A 133 0.53 1.26 -10.38
CA ALA A 133 -0.38 0.17 -10.00
C ALA A 133 -0.53 -0.02 -8.47
N SER A 134 0.30 0.63 -7.65
CA SER A 134 0.25 0.54 -6.19
C SER A 134 -0.01 1.88 -5.53
N ASP A 135 0.82 2.88 -5.81
CA ASP A 135 0.76 4.18 -5.15
C ASP A 135 -0.41 5.01 -5.67
N MET A 136 -0.45 5.22 -6.99
CA MET A 136 -1.49 6.02 -7.63
C MET A 136 -2.85 5.32 -7.60
N GLU A 137 -2.85 3.98 -7.70
CA GLU A 137 -4.05 3.17 -7.46
C GLU A 137 -4.61 3.37 -6.05
N GLY A 138 -3.73 3.39 -5.04
CA GLY A 138 -4.12 3.65 -3.66
C GLY A 138 -4.77 5.02 -3.49
N VAL A 139 -4.18 6.06 -4.10
CA VAL A 139 -4.74 7.43 -4.12
C VAL A 139 -6.13 7.46 -4.72
N ARG A 140 -6.32 6.82 -5.89
CA ARG A 140 -7.63 6.80 -6.55
C ARG A 140 -8.69 6.15 -5.66
N ARG A 141 -8.37 4.99 -5.06
CA ARG A 141 -9.30 4.28 -4.17
C ARG A 141 -9.65 5.09 -2.94
N ALA A 142 -8.67 5.76 -2.32
CA ALA A 142 -8.91 6.63 -1.18
C ALA A 142 -9.86 7.78 -1.55
N ASN A 143 -9.65 8.42 -2.70
CA ASN A 143 -10.52 9.50 -3.17
C ASN A 143 -11.94 9.04 -3.51
N ILE A 144 -12.10 7.85 -4.10
CA ILE A 144 -13.43 7.25 -4.33
C ILE A 144 -14.13 7.02 -3.00
N PHE A 145 -13.43 6.42 -2.02
CA PHE A 145 -13.97 6.20 -0.69
C PHE A 145 -14.46 7.52 -0.05
N HIS A 146 -13.61 8.56 -0.03
CA HIS A 146 -13.95 9.86 0.55
C HIS A 146 -15.09 10.59 -0.17
N ARG A 147 -15.28 10.36 -1.48
CA ARG A 147 -16.42 10.91 -2.23
C ARG A 147 -17.73 10.18 -1.90
N THR A 148 -17.66 8.87 -1.66
CA THR A 148 -18.84 8.03 -1.39
C THR A 148 -19.25 8.02 0.08
N ALA A 149 -18.31 8.22 1.01
CA ALA A 149 -18.59 8.38 2.41
C ALA A 149 -19.26 9.74 2.62
N ALA A 150 -20.52 9.75 3.05
CA ALA A 150 -21.29 10.95 3.37
C ALA A 150 -20.77 11.64 4.66
N LEU A 151 -19.50 12.05 4.67
CA LEU A 151 -18.88 12.85 5.72
C LEU A 151 -18.68 14.29 5.20
N PRO A 152 -19.76 15.10 5.12
CA PRO A 152 -19.71 16.45 4.58
C PRO A 152 -18.91 17.45 5.44
N GLU A 153 -18.59 17.11 6.68
CA GLU A 153 -17.95 18.05 7.61
C GLU A 153 -16.42 18.17 7.43
N LYS A 154 -15.77 17.16 6.81
CA LYS A 154 -14.33 17.16 6.52
C LYS A 154 -14.03 16.59 5.14
N SER A 155 -13.75 17.48 4.20
CA SER A 155 -13.29 17.08 2.86
C SER A 155 -11.84 16.62 2.96
N THR A 156 -11.60 15.29 2.99
CA THR A 156 -10.26 14.72 2.86
C THR A 156 -10.00 14.39 1.39
N SER A 157 -8.86 14.85 0.86
CA SER A 157 -8.46 14.58 -0.52
C SER A 157 -7.00 14.12 -0.59
N TRP A 158 -6.74 13.18 -1.49
CA TRP A 158 -5.39 12.70 -1.78
C TRP A 158 -4.96 13.15 -3.18
N ALA A 159 -3.76 13.68 -3.32
CA ALA A 159 -3.10 13.96 -4.58
C ALA A 159 -1.94 12.99 -4.78
N GLY A 160 -1.85 12.35 -5.94
CA GLY A 160 -0.77 11.44 -6.29
C GLY A 160 0.30 12.15 -7.10
N ILE A 161 1.57 12.04 -6.67
CA ILE A 161 2.72 12.55 -7.40
C ILE A 161 3.60 11.36 -7.77
N LEU A 162 3.86 11.22 -9.07
CA LEU A 162 4.64 10.11 -9.60
C LEU A 162 6.09 10.54 -9.82
N VAL A 163 7.04 9.71 -9.42
CA VAL A 163 8.47 9.96 -9.64
C VAL A 163 9.09 8.98 -10.63
N ARG A 164 10.05 9.45 -11.42
CA ARG A 164 10.76 8.66 -12.45
C ARG A 164 11.90 7.80 -11.92
N THR A 165 12.22 7.89 -10.63
CA THR A 165 13.39 7.22 -10.06
C THR A 165 13.22 5.72 -9.79
N GLY A 166 12.09 5.11 -10.21
CA GLY A 166 11.73 3.76 -9.81
C GLY A 166 11.00 2.96 -10.89
N VAL A 167 9.90 2.32 -10.52
CA VAL A 167 9.18 1.35 -11.38
C VAL A 167 8.60 2.01 -12.64
N PHE A 168 8.06 3.22 -12.49
CA PHE A 168 7.44 3.98 -13.58
C PHE A 168 8.44 4.39 -14.66
N LYS A 169 8.03 4.22 -15.93
CA LYS A 169 8.78 4.67 -17.10
C LYS A 169 7.92 5.58 -17.98
N ASP A 170 8.59 6.44 -18.75
CA ASP A 170 7.92 7.25 -19.77
C ASP A 170 7.14 6.40 -20.76
N GLY A 171 5.87 6.77 -20.97
CA GLY A 171 4.92 6.01 -21.79
C GLY A 171 4.01 5.06 -20.98
N ASP A 172 4.32 4.79 -19.71
CA ASP A 172 3.41 4.05 -18.84
C ASP A 172 2.18 4.89 -18.47
N GLU A 173 1.07 4.22 -18.18
CA GLU A 173 -0.12 4.88 -17.64
C GLU A 173 0.19 5.44 -16.24
N THR A 174 -0.02 6.74 -16.06
CA THR A 174 0.24 7.43 -14.78
C THR A 174 -0.80 7.12 -13.72
N ASN A 175 -1.90 6.48 -14.11
CA ASN A 175 -3.00 6.05 -13.27
C ASN A 175 -3.67 7.23 -12.51
N LEU A 176 -3.78 8.37 -13.22
CA LEU A 176 -4.30 9.67 -12.75
C LEU A 176 -3.41 10.39 -11.73
N ALA A 177 -2.09 10.23 -11.83
CA ALA A 177 -1.16 11.08 -11.09
C ALA A 177 -1.38 12.55 -11.46
N GLU A 178 -1.33 13.43 -10.45
CA GLU A 178 -1.53 14.87 -10.60
C GLU A 178 -0.35 15.53 -11.31
N VAL A 179 0.86 15.05 -11.03
CA VAL A 179 2.09 15.47 -11.70
C VAL A 179 3.10 14.33 -11.71
N VAL A 180 3.94 14.31 -12.73
CA VAL A 180 5.11 13.45 -12.84
C VAL A 180 6.36 14.30 -12.67
N THR A 181 7.29 13.88 -11.82
CA THR A 181 8.52 14.61 -11.52
C THR A 181 9.73 13.70 -11.65
N ASP A 182 10.90 14.28 -11.88
CA ASP A 182 12.13 13.49 -12.07
C ASP A 182 12.59 12.79 -10.79
N GLY A 183 12.17 13.28 -9.63
CA GLY A 183 12.49 12.68 -8.34
C GLY A 183 11.78 13.36 -7.18
N VAL A 184 12.02 12.86 -5.97
CA VAL A 184 11.33 13.31 -4.75
C VAL A 184 11.56 14.79 -4.46
N ALA A 185 12.74 15.34 -4.77
CA ALA A 185 13.02 16.76 -4.58
C ALA A 185 12.04 17.66 -5.38
N GLY A 186 11.85 17.36 -6.67
CA GLY A 186 10.90 18.08 -7.52
C GLY A 186 9.44 17.87 -7.09
N ALA A 187 9.11 16.69 -6.58
CA ALA A 187 7.79 16.43 -5.99
C ALA A 187 7.52 17.32 -4.76
N VAL A 188 8.51 17.47 -3.87
CA VAL A 188 8.37 18.33 -2.68
C VAL A 188 8.30 19.80 -3.08
N GLU A 189 9.13 20.25 -4.01
CA GLU A 189 9.09 21.62 -4.52
C GLU A 189 7.72 21.96 -5.13
N TYR A 190 7.16 21.04 -5.93
CA TYR A 190 5.81 21.17 -6.48
C TYR A 190 4.76 21.36 -5.38
N VAL A 191 4.80 20.55 -4.32
CA VAL A 191 3.86 20.64 -3.19
C VAL A 191 3.97 22.00 -2.50
N LEU A 192 5.19 22.43 -2.18
CA LEU A 192 5.42 23.71 -1.50
C LEU A 192 4.93 24.90 -2.32
N LYS A 193 5.21 24.90 -3.62
CA LYS A 193 4.73 25.93 -4.56
C LYS A 193 3.21 25.95 -4.66
N LYS A 194 2.58 24.77 -4.71
CA LYS A 194 1.12 24.63 -4.82
C LYS A 194 0.39 25.12 -3.58
N GLU A 195 0.94 24.86 -2.40
CA GLU A 195 0.37 25.30 -1.12
C GLU A 195 0.77 26.74 -0.73
N GLY A 196 1.48 27.46 -1.61
CA GLY A 196 1.85 28.87 -1.40
C GLY A 196 2.89 29.08 -0.30
N LYS A 197 3.77 28.09 -0.05
CA LYS A 197 4.81 28.11 0.99
C LYS A 197 6.24 28.18 0.41
N ALA A 198 6.37 28.56 -0.86
CA ALA A 198 7.64 28.72 -1.57
C ALA A 198 8.09 30.20 -1.57
#